data_AF-A0A1B6FKU8-F1
#
_entry.id   AF-A0A1B6FKU8-F1
#
_cell.length_a   1.000
_cell.length_b   1.000
_cell.length_c   1.000
_cell.angle_alpha   90.00
_cell.angle_beta   90.00
_cell.angle_gamma   90.00
#
_symmetry.space_group_name_H-M   'P 1'
#
loop_
_entity.id
_entity.type
_entity.pdbx_description
1 polymer ?
#
loop_
_entity_poly.entity_id
_entity_poly.type
_entity_poly.pdbx_seq_one_letter_code
_entity_poly.pdbx_strand_id
1 'polypeptide(L)'
;PASYLALEDVVGHIAAERRQAGVDPVLTADQYRAVVWSEMQYRYQRTFRDTAELHQATLFLHDNGVLLHYDDATLKDLYFLDPQWLCDMLAHVVTIREINPFARTGIMKLDDLKHVFKSSNLGPVDTRGYIVNLLNKFEVALTWDNRTLLIPSLLPAEDDVHTAAVKVKIPVRSRGWAVRNKKISIPSASTVVGNSSFYAAPTTAVPELPCELELTHRGDPEVCVSRLLLMSYFPSGFWSRLITRILADDSIVDIVRSFFIIPKEVTQDSRLARLLDVRAEWVLWQTGMELRYADSVLFRMKEVIPSMRNSPVDYKKL
;
A
#
# COMPACT_ATOMS: atom_id res chain seq x y z
N PRO A 1 -6.01 41.76 10.09
CA PRO A 1 -7.00 42.74 9.55
C PRO A 1 -8.41 42.40 10.06
N ALA A 2 -9.28 43.38 10.27
CA ALA A 2 -10.62 43.11 10.82
C ALA A 2 -11.51 42.24 9.90
N SER A 3 -11.28 42.25 8.59
CA SER A 3 -11.92 41.33 7.63
C SER A 3 -11.51 39.87 7.83
N TYR A 4 -10.32 39.61 8.38
CA TYR A 4 -9.80 38.26 8.57
C TYR A 4 -10.38 37.62 9.83
N LEU A 5 -10.55 38.41 10.88
CA LEU A 5 -11.25 37.99 12.10
C LEU A 5 -12.73 37.70 11.81
N ALA A 6 -13.39 38.55 11.01
CA ALA A 6 -14.76 38.28 10.56
C ALA A 6 -14.84 36.99 9.73
N LEU A 7 -13.85 36.71 8.88
CA LEU A 7 -13.78 35.46 8.13
C LEU A 7 -13.62 34.24 9.04
N GLU A 8 -12.76 34.32 10.06
CA GLU A 8 -12.57 33.27 11.05
C GLU A 8 -13.89 32.92 11.76
N ASP A 9 -14.62 33.93 12.25
CA ASP A 9 -15.93 33.73 12.87
C ASP A 9 -16.95 33.09 11.91
N VAL A 10 -16.98 33.57 10.65
CA VAL A 10 -17.87 33.04 9.60
C VAL A 10 -17.55 31.58 9.31
N VAL A 11 -16.28 31.23 9.15
CA VAL A 11 -15.83 29.85 8.90
C VAL A 11 -16.21 28.94 10.06
N GLY A 12 -15.98 29.39 11.30
CA GLY A 12 -16.38 28.65 12.50
C GLY A 12 -17.89 28.40 12.57
N HIS A 13 -18.70 29.39 12.18
CA HIS A 13 -20.15 29.22 12.12
C HIS A 13 -20.57 28.21 11.05
N ILE A 14 -20.05 28.34 9.83
CA ILE A 14 -20.41 27.43 8.71
C ILE A 14 -20.01 25.98 9.07
N ALA A 15 -18.85 25.79 9.71
CA ALA A 15 -18.41 24.48 10.19
C ALA A 15 -19.37 23.90 11.23
N ALA A 16 -19.81 24.72 12.21
CA ALA A 16 -20.75 24.31 13.24
C ALA A 16 -22.14 23.96 12.68
N GLU A 17 -22.66 24.77 11.76
CA GLU A 17 -23.93 24.53 11.07
C GLU A 17 -23.89 23.20 10.29
N ARG A 18 -22.82 22.96 9.53
CA ARG A 18 -22.63 21.69 8.80
C ARG A 18 -22.58 20.49 9.72
N ARG A 19 -21.85 20.58 10.84
CA ARG A 19 -21.79 19.50 11.83
C ARG A 19 -23.18 19.22 12.44
N GLN A 20 -23.96 20.27 12.74
CA GLN A 20 -25.34 20.11 13.24
C GLN A 20 -26.27 19.47 12.19
N ALA A 21 -26.04 19.76 10.91
CA ALA A 21 -26.75 19.13 9.80
C ALA A 21 -26.27 17.69 9.48
N GLY A 22 -25.22 17.20 10.16
CA GLY A 22 -24.65 15.87 9.90
C GLY A 22 -23.92 15.75 8.56
N VAL A 23 -23.46 16.88 8.02
CA VAL A 23 -22.69 16.97 6.77
C VAL A 23 -21.24 17.29 7.12
N ASP A 24 -20.30 16.74 6.35
CA ASP A 24 -18.89 16.98 6.58
C ASP A 24 -18.56 18.50 6.45
N PRO A 25 -17.70 19.06 7.31
CA PRO A 25 -17.32 20.47 7.32
C PRO A 25 -16.32 20.79 6.19
N VAL A 26 -16.67 20.43 4.96
CA VAL A 26 -15.84 20.61 3.75
C VAL A 26 -16.68 21.31 2.69
N LEU A 27 -16.05 22.24 1.98
CA LEU A 27 -16.66 22.99 0.88
C LEU A 27 -15.83 22.86 -0.39
N THR A 28 -16.52 22.84 -1.55
CA THR A 28 -15.83 23.06 -2.83
C THR A 28 -15.44 24.53 -2.99
N ALA A 29 -14.53 24.87 -3.92
CA ALA A 29 -14.07 26.24 -4.08
C ALA A 29 -15.21 27.22 -4.40
N ASP A 30 -16.15 26.79 -5.25
CA ASP A 30 -17.31 27.61 -5.62
C ASP A 30 -18.28 27.79 -4.45
N GLN A 31 -18.53 26.71 -3.69
CA GLN A 31 -19.39 26.78 -2.50
C GLN A 31 -18.75 27.64 -1.40
N TYR A 32 -17.46 27.47 -1.15
CA TYR A 32 -16.71 28.27 -0.18
C TYR A 32 -16.82 29.75 -0.50
N ARG A 33 -16.52 30.14 -1.75
CA ARG A 33 -16.63 31.54 -2.19
C ARG A 33 -18.04 32.09 -2.02
N ALA A 34 -19.06 31.37 -2.49
CA ALA A 34 -20.44 31.84 -2.44
C ALA A 34 -20.96 31.99 -1.01
N VAL A 35 -20.76 30.98 -0.17
CA VAL A 35 -21.24 30.95 1.22
C VAL A 35 -20.50 32.00 2.05
N VAL A 36 -19.16 32.05 1.97
CA VAL A 36 -18.38 33.04 2.71
C VAL A 36 -18.77 34.46 2.31
N TRP A 37 -18.97 34.73 1.03
CA TRP A 37 -19.37 36.07 0.56
C TRP A 37 -20.73 36.48 1.11
N SER A 38 -21.71 35.56 1.07
CA SER A 38 -23.05 35.79 1.61
C SER A 38 -23.02 36.02 3.13
N GLU A 39 -22.32 35.17 3.86
CA GLU A 39 -22.26 35.21 5.33
C GLU A 39 -21.48 36.44 5.85
N MET A 40 -20.38 36.79 5.20
CA MET A 40 -19.61 38.00 5.52
C MET A 40 -20.45 39.28 5.35
N GLN A 41 -21.21 39.36 4.25
CA GLN A 41 -22.08 40.50 4.00
C GLN A 41 -23.25 40.54 4.99
N TYR A 42 -23.89 39.41 5.25
CA TYR A 42 -25.06 39.33 6.13
C TYR A 42 -24.70 39.69 7.59
N ARG A 43 -23.63 39.12 8.12
CA ARG A 43 -23.27 39.24 9.56
C ARG A 43 -22.45 40.46 9.90
N TYR A 44 -21.48 40.79 9.06
CA TYR A 44 -20.48 41.81 9.37
C TYR A 44 -20.59 43.04 8.47
N GLN A 45 -21.49 43.04 7.47
CA GLN A 45 -21.62 44.08 6.45
C GLN A 45 -20.25 44.41 5.80
N ARG A 46 -19.44 43.37 5.61
CA ARG A 46 -18.10 43.43 5.04
C ARG A 46 -18.01 42.47 3.87
N THR A 47 -17.21 42.84 2.89
CA THR A 47 -16.84 41.98 1.77
C THR A 47 -15.34 42.07 1.53
N PHE A 48 -14.82 41.11 0.78
CA PHE A 48 -13.50 41.22 0.18
C PHE A 48 -13.59 42.07 -1.09
N ARG A 49 -12.49 42.70 -1.47
CA ARG A 49 -12.37 43.49 -2.71
C ARG A 49 -12.49 42.60 -3.94
N ASP A 50 -11.81 41.46 -3.90
CA ASP A 50 -11.74 40.49 -4.99
C ASP A 50 -11.45 39.07 -4.45
N THR A 51 -11.40 38.10 -5.36
CA THR A 51 -11.07 36.71 -5.02
C THR A 51 -9.64 36.54 -4.52
N ALA A 52 -8.72 37.44 -4.87
CA ALA A 52 -7.32 37.37 -4.45
C ALA A 52 -7.20 37.75 -2.96
N GLU A 53 -7.90 38.78 -2.50
CA GLU A 53 -7.94 39.15 -1.08
C GLU A 53 -8.56 38.03 -0.23
N LEU A 54 -9.67 37.43 -0.69
CA LEU A 54 -10.26 36.26 -0.02
C LEU A 54 -9.28 35.09 0.06
N HIS A 55 -8.53 34.83 -1.02
CA HIS A 55 -7.52 33.78 -1.03
C HIS A 55 -6.37 34.07 -0.03
N GLN A 56 -5.88 35.32 0.04
CA GLN A 56 -4.87 35.70 1.04
C GLN A 56 -5.38 35.55 2.47
N ALA A 57 -6.63 35.95 2.73
CA ALA A 57 -7.25 35.73 4.03
C ALA A 57 -7.38 34.24 4.36
N THR A 58 -7.77 33.43 3.39
CA THR A 58 -7.85 31.97 3.52
C THR A 58 -6.48 31.36 3.85
N LEU A 59 -5.41 31.77 3.16
CA LEU A 59 -4.06 31.29 3.43
C LEU A 59 -3.60 31.70 4.83
N PHE A 60 -3.93 32.92 5.27
CA PHE A 60 -3.66 33.33 6.65
C PHE A 60 -4.39 32.42 7.65
N LEU A 61 -5.68 32.12 7.43
CA LEU A 61 -6.42 31.19 8.29
C LEU A 61 -5.85 29.76 8.24
N HIS A 62 -5.30 29.35 7.09
CA HIS A 62 -4.60 28.08 6.92
C HIS A 62 -3.35 27.99 7.79
N ASP A 63 -2.50 29.01 7.73
CA ASP A 63 -1.25 29.06 8.50
C ASP A 63 -1.50 29.12 10.02
N ASN A 64 -2.63 29.69 10.43
CA ASN A 64 -3.05 29.72 11.84
C ASN A 64 -3.85 28.48 12.28
N GLY A 65 -4.13 27.54 11.37
CA GLY A 65 -4.84 26.30 11.69
C GLY A 65 -6.33 26.51 12.02
N VAL A 66 -6.96 27.57 11.51
CA VAL A 66 -8.41 27.82 11.64
C VAL A 66 -9.19 26.97 10.63
N LEU A 67 -8.69 26.90 9.39
CA LEU A 67 -9.19 26.05 8.31
C LEU A 67 -8.01 25.43 7.58
N LEU A 68 -8.22 24.44 6.71
CA LEU A 68 -7.17 23.90 5.86
C LEU A 68 -7.56 23.99 4.40
N HIS A 69 -6.64 24.47 3.57
CA HIS A 69 -6.78 24.51 2.13
C HIS A 69 -5.42 24.21 1.50
N TYR A 70 -5.42 23.42 0.43
CA TYR A 70 -4.18 22.91 -0.14
C TYR A 70 -4.10 23.19 -1.63
N ASP A 71 -3.04 23.86 -2.05
CA ASP A 71 -2.76 24.10 -3.47
C ASP A 71 -2.08 22.88 -4.10
N ASP A 72 -2.80 21.75 -4.16
CA ASP A 72 -2.37 20.55 -4.88
C ASP A 72 -3.40 20.10 -5.91
N ALA A 73 -2.94 19.37 -6.93
CA ALA A 73 -3.76 18.97 -8.06
C ALA A 73 -5.04 18.22 -7.65
N THR A 74 -5.02 17.55 -6.49
CA THR A 74 -6.10 16.68 -6.02
C THR A 74 -7.02 17.31 -4.98
N LEU A 75 -6.56 18.31 -4.21
CA LEU A 75 -7.32 18.93 -3.11
C LEU A 75 -7.54 20.45 -3.28
N LYS A 76 -7.02 21.08 -4.35
CA LYS A 76 -7.20 22.53 -4.60
C LYS A 76 -8.64 23.00 -4.70
N ASP A 77 -9.59 22.10 -4.92
CA ASP A 77 -11.01 22.45 -4.95
C ASP A 77 -11.65 22.32 -3.57
N LEU A 78 -10.95 21.81 -2.56
CA LEU A 78 -11.52 21.51 -1.25
C LEU A 78 -11.01 22.48 -0.16
N TYR A 79 -11.96 22.92 0.66
CA TYR A 79 -11.75 23.79 1.81
C TYR A 79 -12.26 23.07 3.05
N PHE A 80 -11.35 22.67 3.94
CA PHE A 80 -11.66 21.98 5.18
C PHE A 80 -11.87 23.02 6.27
N LEU A 81 -13.12 23.25 6.65
CA LEU A 81 -13.49 24.32 7.60
C LEU A 81 -13.21 23.95 9.05
N ASP A 82 -13.01 22.66 9.32
CA ASP A 82 -12.75 22.13 10.65
C ASP A 82 -11.53 21.19 10.64
N PRO A 83 -10.35 21.69 11.06
CA PRO A 83 -9.13 20.89 11.16
C PRO A 83 -9.22 19.76 12.19
N GLN A 84 -10.01 19.92 13.26
CA GLN A 84 -10.19 18.87 14.28
C GLN A 84 -10.97 17.70 13.69
N TRP A 85 -12.08 17.98 13.00
CA TRP A 85 -12.82 16.95 12.27
C TRP A 85 -11.92 16.21 11.29
N LEU A 86 -11.02 16.92 10.61
CA LEU A 86 -10.09 16.30 9.67
C LEU A 86 -9.13 15.34 10.38
N CYS A 87 -8.60 15.74 11.54
CA CYS A 87 -7.75 14.89 12.37
C CYS A 87 -8.51 13.66 12.85
N ASP A 88 -9.74 13.83 13.31
CA ASP A 88 -10.60 12.73 13.73
C ASP A 88 -10.83 11.76 12.55
N MET A 89 -11.19 12.29 11.37
CA MET A 89 -11.40 11.51 10.15
C MET A 89 -10.14 10.70 9.78
N LEU A 90 -8.96 11.30 9.81
CA LEU A 90 -7.70 10.61 9.54
C LEU A 90 -7.38 9.55 10.60
N ALA A 91 -7.62 9.87 11.87
CA ALA A 91 -7.35 8.98 12.99
C ALA A 91 -8.13 7.67 12.84
N HIS A 92 -9.38 7.71 12.34
CA HIS A 92 -10.22 6.52 12.10
C HIS A 92 -9.50 5.42 11.28
N VAL A 93 -8.63 5.80 10.34
CA VAL A 93 -7.89 4.85 9.48
C VAL A 93 -6.80 4.11 10.25
N VAL A 94 -6.11 4.80 11.15
CA VAL A 94 -5.00 4.27 11.96
C VAL A 94 -5.44 3.75 13.33
N THR A 95 -6.75 3.63 13.57
CA THR A 95 -7.27 3.16 14.86
C THR A 95 -6.92 1.70 15.15
N ILE A 96 -7.10 1.34 16.42
CA ILE A 96 -6.96 -0.03 16.90
C ILE A 96 -7.84 -1.01 16.10
N ARG A 97 -7.35 -2.24 15.99
CA ARG A 97 -7.95 -3.33 15.22
C ARG A 97 -9.40 -3.68 15.59
N GLU A 98 -9.83 -3.35 16.80
CA GLU A 98 -11.21 -3.53 17.29
C GLU A 98 -12.17 -2.56 16.58
N ILE A 99 -11.67 -1.38 16.20
CA ILE A 99 -12.40 -0.34 15.46
C ILE A 99 -12.19 -0.51 13.95
N ASN A 100 -10.96 -0.81 13.52
CA ASN A 100 -10.64 -1.08 12.10
C ASN A 100 -10.10 -2.51 11.89
N PRO A 101 -10.97 -3.53 11.76
CA PRO A 101 -10.54 -4.91 11.56
C PRO A 101 -9.99 -5.18 10.15
N PHE A 102 -10.11 -4.24 9.21
CA PHE A 102 -9.70 -4.41 7.81
C PHE A 102 -8.21 -4.11 7.56
N ALA A 103 -7.53 -3.50 8.54
CA ALA A 103 -6.15 -3.04 8.43
C ALA A 103 -5.16 -3.80 9.35
N ARG A 104 -5.50 -5.02 9.81
CA ARG A 104 -4.75 -5.76 10.84
C ARG A 104 -3.26 -5.93 10.57
N THR A 105 -2.86 -5.97 9.30
CA THR A 105 -1.47 -6.19 8.87
C THR A 105 -0.87 -4.91 8.27
N GLY A 106 -1.43 -3.74 8.55
CA GLY A 106 -1.04 -2.48 7.91
C GLY A 106 -1.30 -2.42 6.41
N ILE A 107 -2.11 -3.34 5.87
CA ILE A 107 -2.59 -3.30 4.49
C ILE A 107 -4.10 -3.38 4.51
N MET A 108 -4.74 -2.47 3.79
CA MET A 108 -6.19 -2.37 3.66
C MET A 108 -6.57 -2.27 2.19
N LYS A 109 -7.71 -2.84 1.78
CA LYS A 109 -8.23 -2.62 0.43
C LYS A 109 -8.95 -1.28 0.37
N LEU A 110 -8.83 -0.58 -0.75
CA LEU A 110 -9.56 0.67 -0.97
C LEU A 110 -11.09 0.48 -0.94
N ASP A 111 -11.58 -0.71 -1.29
CA ASP A 111 -13.02 -1.02 -1.21
C ASP A 111 -13.52 -1.12 0.24
N ASP A 112 -12.64 -1.41 1.20
CA ASP A 112 -12.99 -1.50 2.63
C ASP A 112 -13.00 -0.12 3.29
N LEU A 113 -12.41 0.90 2.64
CA LEU A 113 -12.37 2.28 3.12
C LEU A 113 -13.79 2.84 3.38
N LYS A 114 -14.76 2.47 2.55
CA LYS A 114 -16.18 2.83 2.72
C LYS A 114 -16.78 2.36 4.05
N HIS A 115 -16.21 1.30 4.65
CA HIS A 115 -16.68 0.76 5.91
C HIS A 115 -16.11 1.52 7.12
N VAL A 116 -14.95 2.15 6.96
CA VAL A 116 -14.33 3.03 7.95
C VAL A 116 -15.05 4.39 7.98
N PHE A 117 -15.50 4.87 6.82
CA PHE A 117 -16.13 6.18 6.66
C PHE A 117 -17.66 6.15 6.46
N LYS A 118 -18.36 5.19 7.08
CA LYS A 118 -19.83 5.04 6.94
C LYS A 118 -20.63 6.27 7.35
N SER A 119 -20.04 7.16 8.16
CA SER A 119 -20.66 8.39 8.67
C SER A 119 -20.31 9.64 7.88
N SER A 120 -19.39 9.58 6.92
CA SER A 120 -19.00 10.73 6.10
C SER A 120 -20.03 10.93 4.98
N ASN A 121 -20.76 12.03 5.03
CA ASN A 121 -21.86 12.35 4.11
C ASN A 121 -21.51 13.54 3.22
N LEU A 122 -20.43 13.42 2.44
CA LEU A 122 -19.98 14.44 1.50
C LEU A 122 -20.73 14.37 0.16
N GLY A 123 -22.06 14.38 0.19
CA GLY A 123 -22.91 14.50 -1.01
C GLY A 123 -22.52 13.54 -2.17
N PRO A 124 -22.77 13.93 -3.44
CA PRO A 124 -22.47 13.09 -4.61
C PRO A 124 -21.01 13.17 -5.11
N VAL A 125 -20.11 13.83 -4.38
CA VAL A 125 -18.68 13.88 -4.73
C VAL A 125 -18.04 12.55 -4.33
N ASP A 126 -17.11 12.04 -5.14
CA ASP A 126 -16.38 10.78 -4.88
C ASP A 126 -15.67 10.84 -3.51
N THR A 127 -16.41 10.44 -2.46
CA THR A 127 -15.97 10.53 -1.07
C THR A 127 -14.70 9.71 -0.87
N ARG A 128 -14.60 8.59 -1.58
CA ARG A 128 -13.42 7.74 -1.60
C ARG A 128 -12.22 8.48 -2.21
N GLY A 129 -12.41 9.16 -3.34
CA GLY A 129 -11.34 9.87 -4.06
C GLY A 129 -10.63 10.90 -3.19
N TYR A 130 -11.37 11.83 -2.59
CA TYR A 130 -10.73 12.89 -1.79
C TYR A 130 -10.13 12.34 -0.49
N ILE A 131 -10.75 11.36 0.18
CA ILE A 131 -10.20 10.74 1.40
C ILE A 131 -8.86 10.08 1.07
N VAL A 132 -8.76 9.37 -0.04
CA VAL A 132 -7.51 8.74 -0.50
C VAL A 132 -6.45 9.79 -0.80
N ASN A 133 -6.81 10.88 -1.49
CA ASN A 133 -5.89 11.99 -1.76
C ASN A 133 -5.38 12.61 -0.46
N LEU A 134 -6.26 12.72 0.54
CA LEU A 134 -5.93 13.27 1.84
C LEU A 134 -4.99 12.34 2.63
N LEU A 135 -5.32 11.04 2.70
CA LEU A 135 -4.46 10.03 3.32
C LEU A 135 -3.05 10.02 2.71
N ASN A 136 -2.98 10.10 1.37
CA ASN A 136 -1.71 10.18 0.65
C ASN A 136 -0.93 11.45 1.01
N LYS A 137 -1.60 12.61 1.05
CA LYS A 137 -0.98 13.89 1.35
C LYS A 137 -0.40 13.95 2.76
N PHE A 138 -1.12 13.43 3.75
CA PHE A 138 -0.69 13.39 5.15
C PHE A 138 0.15 12.16 5.49
N GLU A 139 0.40 11.28 4.53
CA GLU A 139 1.19 10.05 4.69
C GLU A 139 0.67 9.07 5.75
N VAL A 140 -0.58 9.24 6.13
CA VAL A 140 -1.27 8.36 7.10
C VAL A 140 -1.49 6.99 6.46
N ALA A 141 -1.89 6.98 5.19
CA ALA A 141 -1.97 5.79 4.38
C ALA A 141 -1.60 6.10 2.93
N LEU A 142 -0.87 5.19 2.28
CA LEU A 142 -0.31 5.41 0.95
C LEU A 142 -0.79 4.34 -0.03
N THR A 143 -1.21 4.74 -1.22
CA THR A 143 -1.52 3.81 -2.32
C THR A 143 -0.25 3.50 -3.12
N TRP A 144 0.00 2.23 -3.40
CA TRP A 144 0.98 1.83 -4.43
C TRP A 144 0.32 1.27 -5.70
N ASP A 145 -0.97 0.90 -5.62
CA ASP A 145 -1.81 0.52 -6.76
C ASP A 145 -3.23 1.10 -6.60
N ASN A 146 -4.11 0.81 -7.57
CA ASN A 146 -5.49 1.31 -7.56
C ASN A 146 -6.44 0.50 -6.65
N ARG A 147 -5.93 -0.42 -5.82
CA ARG A 147 -6.75 -1.36 -5.03
C ARG A 147 -6.38 -1.43 -3.55
N THR A 148 -5.19 -1.01 -3.17
CA THR A 148 -4.60 -1.26 -1.86
C THR A 148 -4.04 0.02 -1.25
N LEU A 149 -4.12 0.07 0.07
CA LEU A 149 -3.59 1.12 0.94
C LEU A 149 -2.60 0.50 1.92
N LEU A 150 -1.43 1.10 2.03
CA LEU A 150 -0.44 0.83 3.05
C LEU A 150 -0.70 1.76 4.22
N ILE A 151 -0.79 1.23 5.44
CA ILE A 151 -0.88 2.00 6.67
C ILE A 151 0.39 1.71 7.47
N PRO A 152 1.44 2.54 7.32
CA PRO A 152 2.78 2.25 7.82
C PRO A 152 2.82 2.04 9.34
N SER A 153 2.05 2.81 10.10
CA SER A 153 1.98 2.72 11.57
C SER A 153 1.40 1.40 12.08
N LEU A 154 0.67 0.67 11.22
CA LEU A 154 0.06 -0.63 11.54
C LEU A 154 0.89 -1.81 11.01
N LEU A 155 2.02 -1.54 10.34
CA LEU A 155 2.99 -2.58 10.04
C LEU A 155 3.65 -3.08 11.35
N PRO A 156 4.09 -4.35 11.40
CA PRO A 156 4.80 -4.89 12.55
C PRO A 156 6.13 -4.14 12.75
N ALA A 157 6.60 -4.09 14.00
CA ALA A 157 7.98 -3.74 14.29
C ALA A 157 8.93 -4.88 13.89
N GLU A 158 10.23 -4.60 13.75
CA GLU A 158 11.22 -5.60 13.31
C GLU A 158 11.27 -6.85 14.21
N ASP A 159 11.03 -6.70 15.52
CA ASP A 159 10.98 -7.82 16.48
C ASP A 159 9.85 -8.82 16.17
N ASP A 160 8.72 -8.33 15.65
CA ASP A 160 7.51 -9.12 15.42
C ASP A 160 7.43 -9.71 14.00
N VAL A 161 8.40 -9.41 13.13
CA VAL A 161 8.42 -9.88 11.73
C VAL A 161 8.37 -11.40 11.65
N HIS A 162 9.00 -12.10 12.60
CA HIS A 162 9.02 -13.57 12.62
C HIS A 162 7.68 -14.20 13.04
N THR A 163 6.80 -13.43 13.71
CA THR A 163 5.51 -13.90 14.23
C THR A 163 4.34 -13.43 13.36
N ALA A 164 4.45 -12.24 12.74
CA ALA A 164 3.36 -11.57 12.04
C ALA A 164 3.83 -10.81 10.77
N ALA A 165 4.72 -11.41 9.97
CA ALA A 165 5.19 -10.83 8.71
C ALA A 165 4.02 -10.42 7.77
N VAL A 166 4.04 -9.16 7.34
CA VAL A 166 3.13 -8.64 6.32
C VAL A 166 3.66 -9.01 4.95
N LYS A 167 2.98 -9.92 4.26
CA LYS A 167 3.41 -10.47 2.96
C LYS A 167 2.59 -9.90 1.81
N VAL A 168 3.24 -9.13 0.92
CA VAL A 168 2.66 -8.67 -0.35
C VAL A 168 3.14 -9.56 -1.48
N LYS A 169 2.21 -10.24 -2.15
CA LYS A 169 2.53 -11.16 -3.24
C LYS A 169 2.87 -10.40 -4.50
N ILE A 170 3.94 -10.81 -5.18
CA ILE A 170 4.33 -10.27 -6.47
C ILE A 170 3.83 -11.23 -7.56
N PRO A 171 3.10 -10.75 -8.58
CA PRO A 171 2.66 -11.58 -9.70
C PRO A 171 3.83 -11.89 -10.64
N VAL A 172 4.62 -12.91 -10.29
CA VAL A 172 5.80 -13.32 -11.09
C VAL A 172 5.39 -14.02 -12.39
N ARG A 173 4.18 -14.56 -12.52
CA ARG A 173 3.79 -15.31 -13.73
C ARG A 173 3.36 -14.40 -14.87
N SER A 174 3.79 -14.75 -16.08
CA SER A 174 3.22 -14.23 -17.31
C SER A 174 1.77 -14.71 -17.47
N ARG A 175 0.92 -13.85 -18.06
CA ARG A 175 -0.42 -14.21 -18.56
C ARG A 175 -0.42 -15.39 -19.56
N GLY A 176 0.75 -15.87 -20.01
CA GLY A 176 0.92 -16.96 -20.98
C GLY A 176 1.02 -18.38 -20.41
N TRP A 177 1.14 -18.57 -19.09
CA TRP A 177 1.20 -19.93 -18.49
C TRP A 177 -0.18 -20.63 -18.47
N ALA A 178 -1.27 -19.90 -18.64
CA ALA A 178 -2.62 -20.45 -18.68
C ALA A 178 -3.01 -20.99 -20.07
N VAL A 179 -2.14 -21.77 -20.71
CA VAL A 179 -2.52 -22.57 -21.89
C VAL A 179 -1.89 -23.95 -21.74
N ARG A 180 -2.76 -24.97 -21.76
CA ARG A 180 -2.50 -26.42 -21.61
C ARG A 180 -2.54 -26.98 -20.18
N ASN A 181 -3.64 -26.70 -19.48
CA ASN A 181 -4.30 -27.76 -18.71
C ASN A 181 -5.61 -28.13 -19.43
N LYS A 182 -5.51 -28.67 -20.66
CA LYS A 182 -6.58 -29.52 -21.16
C LYS A 182 -6.46 -30.82 -20.36
N LYS A 183 -7.40 -31.01 -19.44
CA LYS A 183 -7.75 -32.31 -18.88
C LYS A 183 -7.69 -33.34 -20.01
N ILE A 184 -6.71 -34.24 -19.96
CA ILE A 184 -6.74 -35.46 -20.76
C ILE A 184 -7.86 -36.29 -20.15
N SER A 185 -9.06 -36.14 -20.73
CA SER A 185 -10.14 -37.10 -20.59
C SER A 185 -9.64 -38.42 -21.14
N ILE A 186 -9.59 -39.44 -20.28
CA ILE A 186 -9.38 -40.83 -20.66
C ILE A 186 -10.45 -41.21 -21.71
N PRO A 187 -10.08 -41.67 -22.92
CA PRO A 187 -10.98 -42.50 -23.70
C PRO A 187 -10.54 -43.94 -23.53
N SER A 188 -11.35 -44.71 -22.81
CA SER A 188 -11.42 -46.15 -22.98
C SER A 188 -11.86 -46.41 -24.42
N ALA A 189 -10.95 -46.85 -25.29
CA ALA A 189 -11.30 -47.43 -26.58
C ALA A 189 -10.19 -48.40 -27.03
N SER A 190 -10.56 -49.66 -27.09
CA SER A 190 -9.83 -50.75 -27.71
C SER A 190 -9.71 -50.55 -29.22
N THR A 191 -8.52 -50.73 -29.77
CA THR A 191 -8.35 -51.08 -31.18
C THR A 191 -7.15 -52.01 -31.35
N VAL A 192 -7.47 -53.23 -31.81
CA VAL A 192 -6.53 -54.27 -32.21
C VAL A 192 -6.05 -53.98 -33.63
N VAL A 193 -4.73 -53.92 -33.86
CA VAL A 193 -4.12 -54.21 -35.17
C VAL A 193 -2.68 -54.72 -34.99
N GLY A 194 -2.36 -55.89 -35.57
CA GLY A 194 -1.00 -56.26 -35.98
C GLY A 194 -0.24 -57.23 -35.06
N ASN A 195 0.02 -58.44 -35.57
CA ASN A 195 0.72 -59.55 -34.93
C ASN A 195 2.20 -59.28 -34.61
N SER A 196 2.51 -58.74 -33.44
CA SER A 196 3.85 -58.89 -32.84
C SER A 196 3.80 -58.95 -31.32
N SER A 197 4.09 -60.14 -30.79
CA SER A 197 4.29 -60.38 -29.37
C SER A 197 5.64 -59.84 -28.94
N PHE A 198 5.65 -58.77 -28.15
CA PHE A 198 6.83 -58.36 -27.39
C PHE A 198 6.57 -58.59 -25.91
N TYR A 199 7.44 -59.39 -25.29
CA TYR A 199 7.44 -59.69 -23.87
C TYR A 199 7.57 -58.37 -23.08
N ALA A 200 6.53 -58.03 -22.32
CA ALA A 200 6.65 -57.03 -21.25
C ALA A 200 7.41 -57.68 -20.09
N ALA A 201 8.67 -57.30 -19.91
CA ALA A 201 9.36 -57.56 -18.65
C ALA A 201 8.74 -56.67 -17.56
N PRO A 202 8.33 -57.20 -16.40
CA PRO A 202 7.92 -56.37 -15.28
C PRO A 202 9.18 -55.72 -14.71
N THR A 203 9.40 -54.43 -14.99
CA THR A 203 10.33 -53.64 -14.18
C THR A 203 9.75 -53.56 -12.78
N THR A 204 10.40 -54.30 -11.88
CA THR A 204 10.23 -54.25 -10.43
C THR A 204 10.06 -52.81 -9.98
N ALA A 205 8.87 -52.49 -9.47
CA ALA A 205 8.60 -51.27 -8.75
C ALA A 205 9.54 -51.23 -7.53
N VAL A 206 10.62 -50.46 -7.64
CA VAL A 206 11.35 -49.99 -6.48
C VAL A 206 10.36 -49.11 -5.70
N PRO A 207 10.19 -49.28 -4.39
CA PRO A 207 9.39 -48.36 -3.61
C PRO A 207 10.09 -47.00 -3.64
N GLU A 208 9.55 -46.05 -4.42
CA GLU A 208 9.98 -44.66 -4.35
C GLU A 208 9.72 -44.17 -2.92
N LEU A 209 10.79 -44.07 -2.13
CA LEU A 209 10.82 -43.17 -0.98
C LEU A 209 10.34 -41.80 -1.48
N PRO A 210 9.45 -41.08 -0.76
CA PRO A 210 9.09 -39.73 -1.12
C PRO A 210 10.34 -38.88 -0.96
N CYS A 211 11.07 -38.68 -2.07
CA CYS A 211 12.17 -37.74 -2.13
C CYS A 211 11.54 -36.35 -2.00
N GLU A 212 11.43 -35.85 -0.77
CA GLU A 212 11.13 -34.45 -0.50
C GLU A 212 12.30 -33.65 -1.06
N LEU A 213 12.09 -33.09 -2.25
CA LEU A 213 13.03 -32.17 -2.85
C LEU A 213 12.95 -30.86 -2.05
N GLU A 214 14.11 -30.38 -1.56
CA GLU A 214 14.22 -29.13 -0.80
C GLU A 214 14.97 -28.08 -1.63
N LEU A 215 14.46 -26.85 -1.64
CA LEU A 215 15.12 -25.74 -2.33
C LEU A 215 16.17 -25.11 -1.40
N THR A 216 17.43 -25.48 -1.56
CA THR A 216 18.53 -24.88 -0.81
C THR A 216 19.12 -23.67 -1.54
N HIS A 217 19.49 -22.63 -0.79
CA HIS A 217 20.21 -21.47 -1.32
C HIS A 217 21.64 -21.42 -0.76
N ARG A 218 22.60 -21.05 -1.62
CA ARG A 218 23.97 -20.74 -1.23
C ARG A 218 24.27 -19.31 -1.63
N GLY A 219 24.34 -18.43 -0.62
CA GLY A 219 24.79 -17.05 -0.83
C GLY A 219 26.30 -17.03 -0.99
N ASP A 220 26.80 -16.39 -2.04
CA ASP A 220 28.22 -16.08 -2.18
C ASP A 220 28.47 -14.67 -1.63
N PRO A 221 29.20 -14.51 -0.51
CA PRO A 221 29.49 -13.20 0.06
C PRO A 221 30.29 -12.30 -0.90
N GLU A 222 31.07 -12.87 -1.83
CA GLU A 222 31.82 -12.12 -2.84
C GLU A 222 30.91 -11.50 -3.92
N VAL A 223 29.70 -12.06 -4.09
CA VAL A 223 28.71 -11.59 -5.06
C VAL A 223 27.62 -10.74 -4.39
N CYS A 224 27.52 -10.78 -3.06
CA CYS A 224 26.55 -10.03 -2.29
C CYS A 224 26.94 -8.54 -2.19
N VAL A 225 26.17 -7.67 -2.86
CA VAL A 225 26.37 -6.22 -2.75
C VAL A 225 25.71 -5.69 -1.47
N SER A 226 26.53 -5.21 -0.54
CA SER A 226 26.07 -4.51 0.67
C SER A 226 26.42 -3.03 0.59
N ARG A 227 25.47 -2.16 0.92
CA ARG A 227 25.69 -0.71 1.00
C ARG A 227 25.15 -0.18 2.32
N LEU A 228 25.96 0.61 3.01
CA LEU A 228 25.55 1.32 4.21
C LEU A 228 25.35 2.80 3.88
N LEU A 229 24.14 3.30 4.14
CA LEU A 229 23.79 4.71 3.95
C LEU A 229 23.73 5.37 5.32
N LEU A 230 24.72 6.21 5.61
CA LEU A 230 24.74 6.98 6.85
C LEU A 230 23.92 8.25 6.68
N MET A 231 22.86 8.38 7.49
CA MET A 231 22.02 9.56 7.54
C MET A 231 22.08 10.20 8.92
N SER A 232 21.98 11.52 8.98
CA SER A 232 21.94 12.26 10.25
C SER A 232 20.66 11.96 11.04
N TYR A 233 19.55 11.73 10.35
CA TYR A 233 18.28 11.25 10.91
C TYR A 233 17.40 10.67 9.78
N PHE A 234 16.45 9.79 10.12
CA PHE A 234 15.40 9.34 9.19
C PHE A 234 14.10 10.12 9.45
N PRO A 235 13.54 10.83 8.45
CA PRO A 235 12.20 11.41 8.56
C PRO A 235 11.14 10.32 8.79
N SER A 236 10.08 10.62 9.54
CA SER A 236 9.02 9.65 9.88
C SER A 236 8.31 9.05 8.65
N GLY A 237 8.17 9.81 7.56
CA GLY A 237 7.60 9.34 6.29
C GLY A 237 8.60 8.70 5.32
N PHE A 238 9.85 8.48 5.72
CA PHE A 238 10.87 7.93 4.81
C PHE A 238 10.53 6.52 4.35
N TRP A 239 10.32 5.60 5.30
CA TRP A 239 10.07 4.19 5.00
C TRP A 239 8.75 3.99 4.26
N SER A 240 7.69 4.70 4.65
CA SER A 240 6.39 4.63 3.99
C SER A 240 6.45 5.04 2.52
N ARG A 241 7.10 6.17 2.21
CA ARG A 241 7.33 6.62 0.82
C ARG A 241 8.21 5.66 0.04
N LEU A 242 9.27 5.15 0.67
CA LEU A 242 10.21 4.25 0.01
C LEU A 242 9.55 2.92 -0.36
N ILE A 243 8.84 2.31 0.59
CA ILE A 243 8.08 1.07 0.38
C ILE A 243 7.07 1.26 -0.76
N THR A 244 6.25 2.30 -0.71
CA THR A 244 5.23 2.50 -1.74
C THR A 244 5.80 2.78 -3.13
N ARG A 245 6.93 3.50 -3.23
CA ARG A 245 7.62 3.70 -4.51
C ARG A 245 8.21 2.41 -5.07
N ILE A 246 8.81 1.58 -4.22
CA ILE A 246 9.37 0.27 -4.63
C ILE A 246 8.24 -0.69 -5.04
N LEU A 247 7.13 -0.73 -4.29
CA LEU A 247 6.00 -1.59 -4.63
C LEU A 247 5.28 -1.17 -5.93
N ALA A 248 5.31 0.12 -6.27
CA ALA A 248 4.71 0.65 -7.50
C ALA A 248 5.61 0.48 -8.74
N ASP A 249 6.85 0.03 -8.58
CA ASP A 249 7.81 -0.11 -9.69
C ASP A 249 7.67 -1.47 -10.39
N ASP A 250 7.02 -1.47 -11.55
CA ASP A 250 6.83 -2.66 -12.39
C ASP A 250 8.16 -3.27 -12.88
N SER A 251 9.24 -2.48 -12.95
CA SER A 251 10.54 -2.98 -13.41
C SER A 251 11.13 -4.05 -12.49
N ILE A 252 10.83 -3.97 -11.19
CA ILE A 252 11.25 -4.97 -10.20
C ILE A 252 10.59 -6.32 -10.53
N VAL A 253 9.34 -6.31 -10.97
CA VAL A 253 8.63 -7.54 -11.34
C VAL A 253 9.34 -8.21 -12.53
N ASP A 254 9.80 -7.44 -13.49
CA ASP A 254 10.54 -7.94 -14.65
C ASP A 254 11.96 -8.40 -14.29
N ILE A 255 12.64 -7.72 -13.36
CA ILE A 255 13.92 -8.16 -12.79
C ILE A 255 13.75 -9.51 -12.10
N VAL A 256 12.76 -9.66 -11.22
CA VAL A 256 12.50 -10.94 -10.52
C VAL A 256 12.18 -12.06 -11.50
N ARG A 257 11.42 -11.77 -12.57
CA ARG A 257 11.13 -12.73 -13.64
C ARG A 257 12.36 -13.18 -14.42
N SER A 258 13.28 -12.26 -14.68
CA SER A 258 14.51 -12.51 -15.45
C SER A 258 15.66 -13.07 -14.61
N PHE A 259 15.60 -12.89 -13.28
CA PHE A 259 16.63 -13.34 -12.35
C PHE A 259 16.77 -14.87 -12.34
N PHE A 260 15.66 -15.60 -12.47
CA PHE A 260 15.66 -17.07 -12.53
C PHE A 260 15.29 -17.58 -13.93
N ILE A 261 16.32 -17.83 -14.75
CA ILE A 261 16.14 -18.57 -16.02
C ILE A 261 16.06 -20.05 -15.69
N ILE A 262 14.84 -20.59 -15.66
CA ILE A 262 14.62 -22.02 -15.44
C ILE A 262 15.06 -22.78 -16.72
N PRO A 263 16.01 -23.73 -16.62
CA PRO A 263 16.39 -24.55 -17.76
C PRO A 263 15.20 -25.33 -18.34
N LYS A 264 15.19 -25.56 -19.65
CA LYS A 264 14.04 -26.19 -20.33
C LYS A 264 13.82 -27.63 -19.86
N GLU A 265 14.88 -28.29 -19.43
CA GLU A 265 14.91 -29.66 -18.91
C GLU A 265 14.14 -29.76 -17.59
N VAL A 266 14.29 -28.74 -16.73
CA VAL A 266 13.60 -28.62 -15.44
C VAL A 266 12.12 -28.31 -15.64
N THR A 267 11.78 -27.63 -16.73
CA THR A 267 10.39 -27.29 -17.09
C THR A 267 9.60 -28.51 -17.60
N GLN A 268 10.28 -29.55 -18.09
CA GLN A 268 9.65 -30.77 -18.58
C GLN A 268 9.28 -31.73 -17.45
N ASP A 269 9.99 -31.66 -16.32
CA ASP A 269 9.67 -32.43 -15.12
C ASP A 269 8.57 -31.76 -14.31
N SER A 270 7.41 -32.40 -14.25
CA SER A 270 6.25 -31.94 -13.49
C SER A 270 6.50 -31.76 -11.97
N ARG A 271 7.46 -32.49 -11.39
CA ARG A 271 7.80 -32.45 -9.96
C ARG A 271 8.67 -31.23 -9.66
N LEU A 272 9.69 -30.98 -10.48
CA LEU A 272 10.54 -29.79 -10.40
C LEU A 272 9.81 -28.51 -10.77
N ALA A 273 8.95 -28.55 -11.80
CA ALA A 273 8.12 -27.41 -12.19
C ALA A 273 7.14 -26.98 -11.08
N ARG A 274 6.63 -27.92 -10.27
CA ARG A 274 5.82 -27.61 -9.08
C ARG A 274 6.65 -27.02 -7.94
N LEU A 275 7.88 -27.48 -7.76
CA LEU A 275 8.77 -27.01 -6.71
C LEU A 275 9.29 -25.60 -6.99
N LEU A 276 9.57 -25.28 -8.26
CA LEU A 276 9.96 -23.95 -8.73
C LEU A 276 8.77 -23.02 -8.99
N ASP A 277 7.55 -23.49 -8.74
CA ASP A 277 6.34 -22.67 -8.79
C ASP A 277 6.24 -21.73 -7.56
N VAL A 278 7.37 -21.17 -7.15
CA VAL A 278 7.48 -20.43 -5.91
C VAL A 278 7.11 -18.97 -6.12
N ARG A 279 6.43 -18.42 -5.12
CA ARG A 279 5.93 -17.06 -5.13
C ARG A 279 7.04 -16.14 -4.65
N ALA A 280 7.30 -15.09 -5.42
CA ALA A 280 8.01 -13.94 -4.87
C ALA A 280 7.05 -13.12 -4.01
N GLU A 281 7.51 -12.73 -2.84
CA GLU A 281 6.74 -11.92 -1.90
C GLU A 281 7.62 -10.86 -1.25
N TRP A 282 7.04 -9.68 -1.08
CA TRP A 282 7.58 -8.64 -0.23
C TRP A 282 7.16 -8.90 1.21
N VAL A 283 8.12 -8.88 2.13
CA VAL A 283 7.89 -8.84 3.57
C VAL A 283 8.13 -7.41 4.03
N LEU A 284 7.12 -6.80 4.65
CA LEU A 284 7.16 -5.39 5.05
C LEU A 284 7.06 -5.25 6.57
N TRP A 285 7.78 -4.26 7.11
CA TRP A 285 7.68 -3.81 8.49
C TRP A 285 7.95 -2.31 8.58
N GLN A 286 7.83 -1.72 9.76
CA GLN A 286 7.88 -0.26 9.92
C GLN A 286 9.20 0.37 9.44
N THR A 287 10.31 -0.33 9.60
CA THR A 287 11.68 0.18 9.36
C THR A 287 12.42 -0.57 8.26
N GLY A 288 11.69 -1.27 7.38
CA GLY A 288 12.34 -2.03 6.31
C GLY A 288 11.42 -2.90 5.47
N MET A 289 12.04 -3.51 4.47
CA MET A 289 11.41 -4.45 3.56
C MET A 289 12.39 -5.51 3.06
N GLU A 290 11.84 -6.67 2.73
CA GLU A 290 12.55 -7.79 2.14
C GLU A 290 11.82 -8.34 0.92
N LEU A 291 12.56 -8.59 -0.14
CA LEU A 291 12.10 -9.36 -1.28
C LEU A 291 12.53 -10.80 -1.09
N ARG A 292 11.56 -11.69 -0.89
CA ARG A 292 11.77 -13.13 -0.76
C ARG A 292 11.32 -13.85 -2.01
N TYR A 293 12.12 -14.81 -2.43
CA TYR A 293 11.75 -15.81 -3.42
C TYR A 293 11.92 -17.18 -2.78
N ALA A 294 10.81 -17.89 -2.57
CA ALA A 294 10.79 -19.05 -1.70
C ALA A 294 11.30 -18.70 -0.29
N ASP A 295 12.21 -19.52 0.24
CA ASP A 295 12.85 -19.27 1.53
C ASP A 295 14.11 -18.41 1.43
N SER A 296 14.45 -17.94 0.22
CA SER A 296 15.64 -17.13 -0.04
C SER A 296 15.34 -15.64 -0.07
N VAL A 297 16.21 -14.84 0.53
CA VAL A 297 16.13 -13.37 0.48
C VAL A 297 16.95 -12.88 -0.71
N LEU A 298 16.29 -12.25 -1.68
CA LEU A 298 16.96 -11.67 -2.86
C LEU A 298 17.44 -10.24 -2.60
N PHE A 299 16.66 -9.49 -1.83
CA PHE A 299 16.95 -8.10 -1.49
C PHE A 299 16.42 -7.79 -0.10
N ARG A 300 17.21 -7.04 0.67
CA ARG A 300 16.86 -6.59 2.02
C ARG A 300 17.30 -5.15 2.16
N MET A 301 16.39 -4.31 2.65
CA MET A 301 16.68 -2.92 2.98
C MET A 301 16.00 -2.60 4.30
N LYS A 302 16.79 -2.19 5.29
CA LYS A 302 16.28 -1.94 6.64
C LYS A 302 17.11 -0.90 7.37
N GLU A 303 16.49 -0.29 8.37
CA GLU A 303 17.18 0.54 9.34
C GLU A 303 18.06 -0.31 10.25
N VAL A 304 19.24 0.20 10.59
CA VAL A 304 20.15 -0.46 11.52
C VAL A 304 19.81 0.05 12.93
N ILE A 305 19.02 -0.73 13.66
CA ILE A 305 18.62 -0.39 15.03
C ILE A 305 19.69 -0.89 16.02
N PRO A 306 20.33 -0.02 16.82
CA PRO A 306 21.45 -0.41 17.69
C PRO A 306 21.07 -1.43 18.77
N SER A 307 19.82 -1.45 19.21
CA SER A 307 19.31 -2.38 20.23
C SER A 307 19.08 -3.80 19.69
N MET A 308 19.01 -3.98 18.36
CA MET A 308 18.70 -5.27 17.74
C MET A 308 19.94 -6.00 17.24
N ARG A 309 19.87 -7.34 17.24
CA ARG A 309 20.89 -8.18 16.58
C ARG A 309 20.69 -8.09 15.07
N ASN A 310 21.55 -7.34 14.41
CA ASN A 310 21.54 -7.25 12.95
C ASN A 310 22.07 -8.56 12.36
N SER A 311 21.18 -9.33 11.73
CA SER A 311 21.54 -10.52 10.95
C SER A 311 21.42 -10.20 9.45
N PRO A 312 22.40 -10.57 8.60
CA PRO A 312 23.54 -11.45 8.87
C PRO A 312 24.81 -10.75 9.39
N VAL A 313 24.85 -9.41 9.48
CA VAL A 313 26.07 -8.65 9.82
C VAL A 313 25.88 -7.85 11.11
N ASP A 314 26.70 -8.16 12.11
CA ASP A 314 26.79 -7.40 13.36
C ASP A 314 27.70 -6.18 13.17
N TYR A 315 27.11 -5.03 12.84
CA TYR A 315 27.83 -3.77 12.63
C TYR A 315 28.51 -3.21 13.89
N LYS A 316 28.26 -3.76 15.08
CA LYS A 316 28.99 -3.36 16.30
C LYS A 316 30.43 -3.90 16.34
N LYS A 317 30.75 -4.84 15.45
CA LYS A 317 32.06 -5.49 15.34
C LYS A 317 32.91 -4.98 14.17
N LEU A 318 32.39 -4.01 13.42
CA LEU A 318 33.12 -3.24 12.40
C LEU A 318 33.70 -1.98 13.06
#